data_AF-A0A9E2US87-F1
#
_entry.id   AF-A0A9E2US87-F1
#
_cell.length_a   1.000
_cell.length_b   1.000
_cell.length_c   1.000
_cell.angle_alpha   90.00
_cell.angle_beta   90.00
_cell.angle_gamma   90.00
#
_symmetry.space_group_name_H-M   'P 1'
#
loop_
_entity.id
_entity.type
_entity.pdbx_description
1 polymer ?
#
loop_
_entity_poly.entity_id
_entity_poly.type
_entity_poly.pdbx_seq_one_letter_code
_entity_poly.pdbx_strand_id
1 'polypeptide(L)'
;MNLNLKIKISSIALTACLTLFLIPQPLCARQDFRSAQVKDISDRAYEPAVIALLDGAKESIVISMYNISLGTKQRNPIRLLLEDLLEARQRGVEVTLYLNTRFRNIDKDPMQLIENPAFEKLQNTGCTIHLMPPNFRLHDKLIVVDDRYVVEASTNWSISALRDNFESATLIDSPSLAEIKLSRLKAFPLTPGKPQPKPKQPHRALYIENLPANITVSKPLLTDKIYLPRMLTRQDSRSMDLYLLLLAHSQTIGREGFFIDMEAMATSLGMPASWSDSALRRQVIRSLKKLKDNYHLINVRFFHSKDAWVELVHIPADTFIVSSEIIKPNSEKKISMRLKFLLLVKTLLESQGEDIHSISSQDIANRFHIHRTTISEAFKELLEWGKNN
;
A
#
# COMPACT_ATOMS: atom_id res chain seq x y z
N MET A 1 -63.43 51.55 43.60
CA MET A 1 -64.19 52.70 43.08
C MET A 1 -63.19 53.81 42.78
N ASN A 2 -62.99 54.11 41.49
CA ASN A 2 -62.27 55.26 40.90
C ASN A 2 -60.78 55.46 41.26
N LEU A 3 -59.85 55.77 40.35
CA LEU A 3 -60.01 56.34 39.01
C LEU A 3 -58.76 56.03 38.16
N ASN A 4 -59.00 55.69 36.90
CA ASN A 4 -58.01 55.71 35.82
C ASN A 4 -57.37 57.10 35.69
N LEU A 5 -56.07 57.16 35.41
CA LEU A 5 -55.50 58.26 34.64
C LEU A 5 -54.50 57.73 33.61
N LYS A 6 -54.98 57.63 32.37
CA LYS A 6 -54.15 57.53 31.17
C LYS A 6 -53.50 58.89 30.94
N ILE A 7 -52.17 58.94 30.87
CA ILE A 7 -51.48 60.00 30.13
C ILE A 7 -50.61 59.30 29.09
N LYS A 8 -50.87 59.68 27.85
CA LYS A 8 -50.24 59.20 26.62
C LYS A 8 -49.40 60.36 26.10
N ILE A 9 -48.29 60.01 25.45
CA ILE A 9 -47.51 60.80 24.48
C ILE A 9 -46.37 61.65 25.07
N SER A 10 -45.14 61.19 24.85
CA SER A 10 -44.17 62.03 24.13
C SER A 10 -43.26 61.16 23.28
N SER A 11 -43.44 61.32 21.97
CA SER A 11 -42.70 60.74 20.88
C SER A 11 -41.36 61.47 20.71
N ILE A 12 -40.38 61.17 21.56
CA ILE A 12 -38.96 61.53 21.35
C ILE A 12 -38.07 60.42 21.94
N ALA A 13 -37.92 59.32 21.23
CA ALA A 13 -36.82 58.38 21.43
C ALA A 13 -36.61 57.50 20.17
N LEU A 14 -36.86 58.06 18.98
CA LEU A 14 -36.64 57.39 17.69
C LEU A 14 -35.37 57.92 17.03
N THR A 15 -34.28 58.14 17.76
CA THR A 15 -32.99 58.52 17.15
C THR A 15 -31.76 58.36 18.07
N ALA A 16 -31.61 57.26 18.81
CA ALA A 16 -30.33 57.01 19.52
C ALA A 16 -30.10 55.55 19.99
N CYS A 17 -30.61 54.53 19.30
CA CYS A 17 -30.35 53.13 19.70
C CYS A 17 -30.12 52.19 18.50
N LEU A 18 -29.42 52.67 17.46
CA LEU A 18 -28.97 51.81 16.35
C LEU A 18 -27.49 52.01 16.00
N THR A 19 -26.66 52.45 16.96
CA THR A 19 -25.23 52.70 16.72
C THR A 19 -24.29 52.19 17.82
N LEU A 20 -24.76 51.34 18.74
CA LEU A 20 -23.87 50.60 19.63
C LEU A 20 -24.33 49.15 19.69
N PHE A 21 -23.68 48.31 18.89
CA PHE A 21 -23.19 46.95 19.19
C PHE A 21 -22.67 46.28 17.91
N LEU A 22 -22.01 47.04 17.03
CA LEU A 22 -20.91 46.48 16.22
C LEU A 22 -19.67 46.45 17.13
N ILE A 23 -19.72 45.61 18.17
CA ILE A 23 -18.48 45.10 18.73
C ILE A 23 -17.88 44.29 17.58
N PRO A 24 -16.68 44.62 17.07
CA PRO A 24 -15.97 43.65 16.25
C PRO A 24 -15.81 42.43 17.16
N GLN A 25 -16.57 41.37 16.87
CA GLN A 25 -16.28 40.05 17.41
C GLN A 25 -14.77 39.91 17.19
N PRO A 26 -13.96 39.74 18.25
CA PRO A 26 -12.57 39.38 18.00
C PRO A 26 -12.68 38.22 17.03
N LEU A 27 -12.05 38.36 15.87
CA LEU A 27 -11.88 37.27 14.93
C LEU A 27 -11.01 36.28 15.71
N CYS A 28 -11.62 35.52 16.62
CA CYS A 28 -11.01 34.41 17.30
C CYS A 28 -10.52 33.58 16.14
N ALA A 29 -9.19 33.55 15.97
CA ALA A 29 -8.53 32.67 15.03
C ALA A 29 -9.29 31.35 15.11
N ARG A 30 -9.91 30.95 14.00
CA ARG A 30 -10.71 29.74 13.90
C ARG A 30 -9.93 28.66 14.63
N GLN A 31 -10.43 28.22 15.78
CA GLN A 31 -9.65 27.30 16.60
C GLN A 31 -9.47 26.03 15.76
N ASP A 32 -8.23 25.66 15.47
CA ASP A 32 -7.85 24.51 14.63
C ASP A 32 -8.09 23.17 15.37
N PHE A 33 -9.21 23.06 16.09
CA PHE A 33 -9.62 21.86 16.77
C PHE A 33 -10.07 20.81 15.75
N ARG A 34 -9.72 19.55 16.05
CA ARG A 34 -10.06 18.39 15.24
C ARG A 34 -11.07 17.54 15.97
N SER A 35 -12.03 17.00 15.21
CA SER A 35 -12.94 15.99 15.76
C SER A 35 -12.15 14.72 16.07
N ALA A 36 -12.45 14.10 17.21
CA ALA A 36 -11.81 12.88 17.65
C ALA A 36 -12.71 12.09 18.60
N GLN A 37 -12.61 10.76 18.54
CA GLN A 37 -13.03 9.91 19.66
C GLN A 37 -11.80 9.66 20.54
N VAL A 38 -11.97 9.79 21.85
CA VAL A 38 -10.86 9.80 22.80
C VAL A 38 -11.10 8.74 23.87
N LYS A 39 -10.06 7.96 24.17
CA LYS A 39 -10.07 6.96 25.23
C LYS A 39 -8.82 7.12 26.08
N ASP A 40 -9.01 7.26 27.39
CA ASP A 40 -7.90 7.18 28.34
C ASP A 40 -7.36 5.74 28.38
N ILE A 41 -6.05 5.61 28.27
CA ILE A 41 -5.31 4.36 28.35
C ILE A 41 -4.09 4.52 29.28
N SER A 42 -4.21 5.37 30.29
CA SER A 42 -3.15 5.67 31.25
C SER A 42 -2.71 4.43 32.03
N ASP A 43 -1.49 4.48 32.55
CA ASP A 43 -0.90 3.45 33.41
C ASP A 43 -0.94 2.04 32.82
N ARG A 44 -1.55 1.09 33.55
CA ARG A 44 -1.58 -0.34 33.19
C ARG A 44 -2.53 -0.64 32.03
N ALA A 45 -3.39 0.31 31.65
CA ALA A 45 -4.23 0.18 30.46
C ALA A 45 -3.44 0.41 29.16
N TYR A 46 -2.25 1.04 29.24
CA TYR A 46 -1.43 1.37 28.07
C TYR A 46 -1.01 0.12 27.28
N GLU A 47 -0.36 -0.82 27.95
CA GLU A 47 0.19 -2.02 27.30
C GLU A 47 -0.87 -2.83 26.54
N PRO A 48 -1.99 -3.28 27.16
CA PRO A 48 -2.99 -4.06 26.41
C PRO A 48 -3.65 -3.24 25.30
N ALA A 49 -3.83 -1.93 25.48
CA ALA A 49 -4.40 -1.07 24.43
C ALA A 49 -3.46 -0.92 23.23
N VAL A 50 -2.15 -0.75 23.47
CA VAL A 50 -1.15 -0.64 22.41
C VAL A 50 -0.97 -1.97 21.71
N ILE A 51 -0.87 -3.10 22.42
CA ILE A 51 -0.80 -4.45 21.81
C ILE A 51 -1.99 -4.66 20.87
N ALA A 52 -3.21 -4.42 21.35
CA ALA A 52 -4.41 -4.57 20.52
C ALA A 52 -4.39 -3.65 19.28
N LEU A 53 -3.80 -2.46 19.39
CA LEU A 53 -3.66 -1.54 18.27
C LEU A 53 -2.62 -2.03 17.25
N LEU A 54 -1.47 -2.52 17.71
CA LEU A 54 -0.41 -3.06 16.84
C LEU A 54 -0.86 -4.34 16.14
N ASP A 55 -1.55 -5.24 16.85
CA ASP A 55 -2.16 -6.45 16.28
C ASP A 55 -3.23 -6.12 15.24
N GLY A 56 -4.02 -5.09 15.53
CA GLY A 56 -5.08 -4.60 14.67
C GLY A 56 -4.58 -3.95 13.38
N ALA A 57 -3.38 -3.39 13.36
CA ALA A 57 -2.82 -2.58 12.27
C ALA A 57 -2.88 -3.29 10.91
N LYS A 58 -3.24 -2.53 9.86
CA LYS A 58 -3.44 -3.05 8.49
C LYS A 58 -2.51 -2.44 7.46
N GLU A 59 -2.11 -1.19 7.65
CA GLU A 59 -1.41 -0.38 6.66
C GLU A 59 -0.08 0.15 7.19
N SER A 60 -0.10 0.86 8.33
CA SER A 60 1.07 1.54 8.85
C SER A 60 1.12 1.60 10.38
N ILE A 61 2.32 1.60 10.93
CA ILE A 61 2.67 1.88 12.32
C ILE A 61 3.85 2.84 12.30
N VAL A 62 3.66 4.04 12.84
CA VAL A 62 4.72 5.04 13.01
C VAL A 62 4.90 5.29 14.49
N ILE A 63 6.11 5.06 14.99
CA ILE A 63 6.47 5.27 16.39
C ILE A 63 7.52 6.36 16.46
N SER A 64 7.26 7.37 17.28
CA SER A 64 8.24 8.40 17.64
C SER A 64 8.48 8.29 19.13
N MET A 65 9.68 7.82 19.51
CA MET A 65 9.95 7.37 20.87
C MET A 65 11.26 7.93 21.42
N TYR A 66 11.15 8.60 22.57
CA TYR A 66 12.30 9.13 23.30
C TYR A 66 13.22 8.04 23.82
N ASN A 67 12.67 6.96 24.39
CA ASN A 67 13.48 5.90 24.97
C ASN A 67 12.81 4.53 24.81
N ILE A 68 13.59 3.57 24.32
CA ILE A 68 13.25 2.16 24.31
C ILE A 68 14.35 1.43 25.08
N SER A 69 13.99 0.85 26.22
CA SER A 69 14.90 0.11 27.09
C SER A 69 14.40 -1.30 27.28
N LEU A 70 15.13 -2.27 26.72
CA LEU A 70 14.76 -3.67 26.78
C LEU A 70 14.75 -4.18 28.23
N GLY A 71 15.72 -3.83 29.05
CA GLY A 71 15.87 -4.44 30.39
C GLY A 71 16.20 -5.94 30.33
N THR A 72 16.39 -6.55 31.51
CA THR A 72 16.93 -7.92 31.67
C THR A 72 15.95 -8.93 32.27
N LYS A 73 14.73 -8.52 32.62
CA LYS A 73 13.72 -9.43 33.22
C LYS A 73 13.22 -10.46 32.20
N GLN A 74 12.92 -11.69 32.67
CA GLN A 74 12.41 -12.78 31.81
C GLN A 74 11.05 -12.46 31.17
N ARG A 75 10.11 -11.88 31.93
CA ARG A 75 8.82 -11.42 31.40
C ARG A 75 8.92 -9.94 31.05
N ASN A 76 9.07 -9.64 29.77
CA ASN A 76 9.51 -8.34 29.30
C ASN A 76 8.50 -7.71 28.33
N PRO A 77 7.69 -6.75 28.78
CA PRO A 77 6.66 -6.15 27.94
C PRO A 77 7.23 -5.40 26.74
N ILE A 78 8.49 -4.91 26.82
CA ILE A 78 9.12 -4.22 25.71
C ILE A 78 9.48 -5.18 24.59
N ARG A 79 9.90 -6.40 24.92
CA ARG A 79 10.16 -7.42 23.90
C ARG A 79 8.90 -7.82 23.16
N LEU A 80 7.78 -7.96 23.87
CA LEU A 80 6.47 -8.22 23.26
C LEU A 80 6.10 -7.11 22.27
N LEU A 81 6.19 -5.85 22.68
CA LEU A 81 5.91 -4.73 21.77
C LEU A 81 6.82 -4.73 20.53
N LEU A 82 8.11 -5.08 20.65
CA LEU A 82 9.00 -5.17 19.49
C LEU A 82 8.70 -6.41 18.62
N GLU A 83 8.26 -7.51 19.22
CA GLU A 83 7.78 -8.69 18.50
C GLU A 83 6.50 -8.38 17.73
N ASP A 84 5.55 -7.65 18.31
CA ASP A 84 4.33 -7.19 17.63
C ASP A 84 4.66 -6.34 16.39
N LEU A 85 5.72 -5.52 16.44
CA LEU A 85 6.20 -4.78 15.27
C LEU A 85 6.78 -5.69 14.19
N LEU A 86 7.52 -6.72 14.58
CA LEU A 86 8.05 -7.71 13.64
C LEU A 86 6.91 -8.50 12.98
N GLU A 87 5.92 -8.92 13.76
CA GLU A 87 4.73 -9.60 13.26
C GLU A 87 3.90 -8.69 12.36
N ALA A 88 3.72 -7.42 12.72
CA ALA A 88 3.08 -6.44 11.86
C ALA A 88 3.81 -6.30 10.52
N ARG A 89 5.15 -6.24 10.53
CA ARG A 89 5.93 -6.28 9.29
C ARG A 89 5.71 -7.56 8.49
N GLN A 90 5.64 -8.72 9.13
CA GLN A 90 5.36 -9.99 8.46
C GLN A 90 3.95 -10.03 7.86
N ARG A 91 2.96 -9.39 8.50
CA ARG A 91 1.61 -9.16 7.95
C ARG A 91 1.61 -8.18 6.76
N GLY A 92 2.73 -7.50 6.52
CA GLY A 92 2.92 -6.53 5.45
C GLY A 92 2.61 -5.09 5.83
N VAL A 93 2.37 -4.79 7.11
CA VAL A 93 2.18 -3.42 7.63
C VAL A 93 3.48 -2.63 7.50
N GLU A 94 3.43 -1.34 7.21
CA GLU A 94 4.62 -0.48 7.19
C GLU A 94 4.96 0.03 8.59
N VAL A 95 6.12 -0.35 9.13
CA VAL A 95 6.62 0.06 10.45
C VAL A 95 7.79 1.03 10.31
N THR A 96 7.64 2.24 10.85
CA THR A 96 8.66 3.29 10.89
C THR A 96 8.91 3.77 12.31
N LEU A 97 10.16 3.85 12.73
CA LEU A 97 10.57 4.33 14.05
C LEU A 97 11.40 5.61 13.94
N TYR A 98 11.06 6.64 14.70
CA TYR A 98 11.86 7.84 14.94
C TYR A 98 12.40 7.77 16.36
N LEU A 99 13.73 7.66 16.49
CA LEU A 99 14.38 7.37 17.77
C LEU A 99 15.31 8.49 18.19
N ASN A 100 15.16 8.91 19.44
CA ASN A 100 16.08 9.84 20.06
C ASN A 100 17.47 9.21 20.28
N THR A 101 18.51 10.00 20.01
CA THR A 101 19.91 9.60 20.20
C THR A 101 20.58 10.36 21.34
N ARG A 102 19.97 11.46 21.78
CA ARG A 102 20.53 12.36 22.79
C ARG A 102 19.93 12.09 24.17
N PHE A 103 20.67 11.38 25.02
CA PHE A 103 20.30 11.12 26.41
C PHE A 103 21.14 11.97 27.39
N ARG A 104 20.60 12.26 28.57
CA ARG A 104 21.30 13.06 29.58
C ARG A 104 22.45 12.24 30.19
N ASN A 105 23.65 12.81 30.25
CA ASN A 105 24.85 12.21 30.89
C ASN A 105 25.31 10.86 30.30
N ILE A 106 25.08 10.64 29.00
CA ILE A 106 25.47 9.42 28.31
C ILE A 106 26.17 9.82 27.01
N ASP A 107 27.50 9.73 26.97
CA ASP A 107 28.32 9.80 25.74
C ASP A 107 28.24 8.45 25.02
N LYS A 108 27.04 7.99 24.67
CA LYS A 108 26.88 6.79 23.84
C LYS A 108 26.77 7.22 22.40
N ASP A 109 27.57 6.58 21.55
CA ASP A 109 27.40 6.64 20.12
C ASP A 109 25.93 6.29 19.79
N PRO A 110 25.18 7.16 19.10
CA PRO A 110 23.85 6.88 18.58
C PRO A 110 23.72 5.51 17.89
N MET A 111 24.81 5.01 17.31
CA MET A 111 24.88 3.70 16.66
C MET A 111 24.73 2.52 17.61
N GLN A 112 25.08 2.64 18.90
CA GLN A 112 24.93 1.55 19.88
C GLN A 112 23.48 1.09 20.06
N LEU A 113 22.51 1.97 19.78
CA LEU A 113 21.09 1.60 19.83
C LEU A 113 20.70 0.68 18.67
N ILE A 114 21.30 0.89 17.48
CA ILE A 114 21.09 0.04 16.29
C ILE A 114 21.89 -1.26 16.39
N GLU A 115 23.06 -1.24 17.02
CA GLU A 115 23.89 -2.45 17.25
C GLU A 115 23.25 -3.45 18.21
N ASN A 116 22.18 -3.06 18.89
CA ASN A 116 21.40 -4.00 19.68
C ASN A 116 20.66 -5.00 18.75
N PRO A 117 20.79 -6.33 18.97
CA PRO A 117 20.21 -7.34 18.10
C PRO A 117 18.69 -7.21 17.87
N ALA A 118 17.94 -6.62 18.80
CA ALA A 118 16.51 -6.39 18.61
C ALA A 118 16.22 -5.34 17.52
N PHE A 119 17.01 -4.26 17.47
CA PHE A 119 16.87 -3.22 16.46
C PHE A 119 17.46 -3.65 15.12
N GLU A 120 18.56 -4.41 15.13
CA GLU A 120 19.09 -5.05 13.93
C GLU A 120 18.04 -6.00 13.31
N LYS A 121 17.37 -6.82 14.12
CA LYS A 121 16.29 -7.70 13.65
C LYS A 121 15.13 -6.92 13.04
N LEU A 122 14.75 -5.78 13.61
CA LEU A 122 13.72 -4.90 13.04
C LEU A 122 14.15 -4.36 11.67
N GLN A 123 15.38 -3.85 11.55
CA GLN A 123 15.90 -3.36 10.26
C GLN A 123 15.97 -4.48 9.21
N ASN A 124 16.46 -5.65 9.58
CA ASN A 124 16.56 -6.81 8.70
C ASN A 124 15.18 -7.34 8.24
N THR A 125 14.12 -7.09 9.03
CA THR A 125 12.73 -7.43 8.68
C THR A 125 12.05 -6.33 7.84
N GLY A 126 12.78 -5.27 7.51
CA GLY A 126 12.30 -4.17 6.67
C GLY A 126 11.64 -3.02 7.43
N CYS A 127 11.79 -2.94 8.75
CA CYS A 127 11.40 -1.73 9.49
C CYS A 127 12.32 -0.56 9.16
N THR A 128 11.74 0.62 8.95
CA THR A 128 12.50 1.85 8.75
C THR A 128 12.84 2.44 10.12
N ILE A 129 14.11 2.74 10.39
CA ILE A 129 14.54 3.37 11.65
C ILE A 129 15.29 4.67 11.32
N HIS A 130 14.75 5.78 11.80
CA HIS A 130 15.31 7.11 11.70
C HIS A 130 15.90 7.53 13.04
N LEU A 131 17.20 7.83 13.04
CA LEU A 131 17.90 8.37 14.21
C LEU A 131 17.93 9.89 14.17
N MET A 132 17.51 10.51 15.27
CA MET A 132 17.59 11.96 15.44
C MET A 132 19.04 12.44 15.49
N PRO A 133 19.38 13.59 14.88
CA PRO A 133 20.72 14.16 15.01
C PRO A 133 21.04 14.44 16.47
N PRO A 134 22.31 14.29 16.88
CA PRO A 134 22.72 14.45 18.28
C PRO A 134 22.43 15.86 18.84
N ASN A 135 22.25 16.85 17.96
CA ASN A 135 21.95 18.24 18.35
C ASN A 135 20.47 18.43 18.75
N PHE A 136 19.58 17.54 18.30
CA PHE A 136 18.15 17.60 18.59
C PHE A 136 17.77 16.55 19.64
N ARG A 137 16.79 16.88 20.48
CA ARG A 137 16.18 15.94 21.43
C ARG A 137 14.76 15.66 20.98
N LEU A 138 14.49 14.42 20.62
CA LEU A 138 13.13 13.96 20.34
C LEU A 138 12.52 13.41 21.62
N HIS A 139 11.52 14.09 22.18
CA HIS A 139 10.93 13.69 23.47
C HIS A 139 9.55 13.03 23.35
N ASP A 140 9.13 12.72 22.12
CA ASP A 140 7.86 12.06 21.83
C ASP A 140 7.74 10.70 22.52
N LYS A 141 6.53 10.33 22.91
CA LYS A 141 6.10 8.94 23.08
C LYS A 141 4.78 8.79 22.33
N LEU A 142 4.92 8.81 21.02
CA LEU A 142 3.84 8.92 20.06
C LEU A 142 3.78 7.65 19.23
N ILE A 143 2.57 7.12 19.06
CA ILE A 143 2.30 6.02 18.13
C ILE A 143 1.18 6.48 17.20
N VAL A 144 1.34 6.28 15.90
CA VAL A 144 0.30 6.49 14.91
C VAL A 144 0.09 5.19 14.15
N VAL A 145 -1.14 4.70 14.06
CA VAL A 145 -1.50 3.46 13.37
C VAL A 145 -2.54 3.75 12.30
N ASP A 146 -2.30 3.21 11.10
CA ASP A 146 -3.16 3.28 9.91
C ASP A 146 -3.64 4.69 9.58
N ASP A 147 -2.74 5.68 9.72
CA ASP A 147 -3.00 7.11 9.50
C ASP A 147 -4.26 7.64 10.20
N ARG A 148 -4.64 7.02 11.32
CA ARG A 148 -5.92 7.24 12.00
C ARG A 148 -5.84 7.27 13.51
N TYR A 149 -5.28 6.23 14.10
CA TYR A 149 -5.23 6.08 15.55
C TYR A 149 -3.94 6.68 16.09
N VAL A 150 -4.06 7.63 17.01
CA VAL A 150 -2.94 8.33 17.61
C VAL A 150 -2.90 8.00 19.10
N VAL A 151 -1.77 7.50 19.57
CA VAL A 151 -1.46 7.40 21.00
C VAL A 151 -0.50 8.53 21.36
N GLU A 152 -0.95 9.44 22.20
CA GLU A 152 -0.11 10.44 22.86
C GLU A 152 0.09 10.04 24.31
N ALA A 153 1.34 9.98 24.78
CA ALA A 153 1.65 9.46 26.11
C ALA A 153 2.86 10.15 26.76
N SER A 154 2.97 10.01 28.08
CA SER A 154 4.22 10.21 28.83
C SER A 154 5.07 8.92 28.90
N THR A 155 4.47 7.77 28.59
CA THR A 155 5.03 6.42 28.70
C THR A 155 6.17 6.16 27.72
N ASN A 156 7.41 6.10 28.20
CA ASN A 156 8.51 5.52 27.42
C ASN A 156 8.34 4.01 27.29
N TRP A 157 9.02 3.38 26.33
CA TRP A 157 9.08 1.93 26.25
C TRP A 157 10.19 1.39 27.15
N SER A 158 9.95 1.42 28.46
CA SER A 158 10.79 0.77 29.46
C SER A 158 9.96 -0.04 30.45
N ILE A 159 10.57 -1.07 31.06
CA ILE A 159 9.90 -1.87 32.09
C ILE A 159 9.33 -0.97 33.20
N SER A 160 10.10 0.01 33.66
CA SER A 160 9.66 0.93 34.72
C SER A 160 8.46 1.77 34.31
N ALA A 161 8.43 2.30 33.08
CA ALA A 161 7.30 3.09 32.60
C ALA A 161 6.01 2.25 32.52
N LEU A 162 6.10 0.99 32.07
CA LEU A 162 4.92 0.13 31.94
C LEU A 162 4.48 -0.53 33.26
N ARG A 163 5.37 -0.67 34.26
CA ARG A 163 5.11 -1.49 35.46
C ARG A 163 5.21 -0.77 36.79
N ASP A 164 6.03 0.26 36.87
CA ASP A 164 6.43 0.85 38.15
C ASP A 164 5.97 2.32 38.25
N ASN A 165 6.03 3.07 37.15
CA ASN A 165 5.62 4.46 37.08
C ASN A 165 4.09 4.63 36.98
N PHE A 166 3.65 5.85 37.32
CA PHE A 166 2.39 6.40 36.86
C PHE A 166 2.64 7.22 35.60
N GLU A 167 1.91 6.92 34.53
CA GLU A 167 2.09 7.50 33.20
C GLU A 167 0.72 7.83 32.60
N SER A 168 0.60 8.99 31.97
CA SER A 168 -0.64 9.39 31.30
C SER A 168 -0.57 9.02 29.82
N ALA A 169 -1.65 8.47 29.28
CA ALA A 169 -1.73 8.13 27.87
C ALA A 169 -3.16 8.18 27.35
N THR A 170 -3.29 8.64 26.11
CA THR A 170 -4.58 8.82 25.44
C THR A 170 -4.54 8.19 24.06
N LEU A 171 -5.49 7.30 23.77
CA LEU A 171 -5.79 6.80 22.45
C LEU A 171 -6.84 7.70 21.79
N ILE A 172 -6.51 8.19 20.61
CA ILE A 172 -7.29 9.19 19.88
C ILE A 172 -7.56 8.64 18.48
N ASP A 173 -8.82 8.39 18.15
CA ASP A 173 -9.25 8.09 16.78
C ASP A 173 -9.53 9.41 16.06
N SER A 174 -8.58 9.85 15.24
CA SER A 174 -8.71 11.05 14.41
C SER A 174 -7.72 11.04 13.25
N PRO A 175 -8.16 10.72 12.02
CA PRO A 175 -7.32 10.78 10.82
C PRO A 175 -6.66 12.16 10.63
N SER A 176 -7.39 13.23 10.89
CA SER A 176 -6.85 14.59 10.75
C SER A 176 -5.74 14.92 11.76
N LEU A 177 -5.81 14.37 12.99
CA LEU A 177 -4.72 14.52 13.96
C LEU A 177 -3.52 13.67 13.54
N ALA A 178 -3.76 12.44 13.09
CA ALA A 178 -2.71 11.56 12.59
C ALA A 178 -1.91 12.21 11.45
N GLU A 179 -2.59 12.81 10.47
CA GLU A 179 -1.95 13.54 9.36
C GLU A 179 -1.03 14.67 9.86
N ILE A 180 -1.49 15.47 10.83
CA ILE A 180 -0.68 16.55 11.43
C ILE A 180 0.57 15.99 12.11
N LYS A 181 0.41 14.94 12.91
CA LYS A 181 1.53 14.30 13.63
C LYS A 181 2.54 13.70 12.65
N LEU A 182 2.07 12.97 11.64
CA LEU A 182 2.92 12.37 10.61
C LEU A 182 3.66 13.42 9.78
N SER A 183 2.99 14.50 9.40
CA SER A 183 3.60 15.62 8.67
C SER A 183 4.72 16.28 9.48
N ARG A 184 4.53 16.45 10.80
CA ARG A 184 5.59 16.92 11.70
C ARG A 184 6.79 16.00 11.72
N LEU A 185 6.57 14.68 11.86
CA LEU A 185 7.67 13.70 11.90
C LEU A 185 8.48 13.68 10.60
N LYS A 186 7.81 13.75 9.45
CA LYS A 186 8.45 13.81 8.13
C LYS A 186 9.31 15.06 7.92
N ALA A 187 9.03 16.15 8.66
CA ALA A 187 9.77 17.40 8.57
C ALA A 187 11.02 17.44 9.47
N PHE A 188 11.29 16.41 10.29
CA PHE A 188 12.47 16.42 11.15
C PHE A 188 13.78 16.36 10.34
N PRO A 189 14.79 17.15 10.70
CA PRO A 189 16.14 16.98 10.16
C PRO A 189 16.69 15.67 10.72
N LEU A 190 16.87 14.66 9.88
CA LEU A 190 17.37 13.35 10.31
C LEU A 190 18.90 13.31 10.25
N THR A 191 19.55 12.55 11.13
CA THR A 191 20.98 12.28 10.97
C THR A 191 21.16 11.59 9.63
N PRO A 192 22.18 11.92 8.82
CA PRO A 192 22.65 10.98 7.84
C PRO A 192 23.25 9.79 8.60
N GLY A 193 22.41 8.86 9.02
CA GLY A 193 22.86 7.48 9.24
C GLY A 193 23.40 6.95 7.91
N LYS A 194 24.09 5.79 7.94
CA LYS A 194 24.49 5.03 6.74
C LYS A 194 23.51 5.31 5.61
N PRO A 195 24.01 5.69 4.42
CA PRO A 195 23.27 6.44 3.41
C PRO A 195 21.82 6.00 3.42
N GLN A 196 20.88 6.94 3.66
CA GLN A 196 19.50 6.71 3.25
C GLN A 196 19.60 6.04 1.88
N PRO A 197 18.94 4.89 1.65
CA PRO A 197 19.01 4.27 0.34
C PRO A 197 18.75 5.41 -0.64
N LYS A 198 19.75 5.71 -1.49
CA LYS A 198 19.63 6.73 -2.55
C LYS A 198 18.22 6.58 -3.08
N PRO A 199 17.43 7.66 -3.30
CA PRO A 199 16.07 7.53 -3.83
C PRO A 199 16.13 6.46 -4.89
N LYS A 200 15.51 5.29 -4.61
CA LYS A 200 15.77 4.08 -5.40
C LYS A 200 15.52 4.53 -6.82
N GLN A 201 16.52 4.36 -7.70
CA GLN A 201 16.26 4.63 -9.11
C GLN A 201 14.96 3.89 -9.43
N PRO A 202 13.97 4.57 -10.05
CA PRO A 202 12.69 3.95 -10.30
C PRO A 202 12.94 2.58 -10.93
N HIS A 203 12.32 1.55 -10.36
CA HIS A 203 12.54 0.17 -10.80
C HIS A 203 12.26 0.12 -12.29
N ARG A 204 13.23 -0.36 -13.07
CA ARG A 204 13.06 -0.47 -14.51
C ARG A 204 11.99 -1.49 -14.84
N ALA A 205 11.30 -1.28 -15.96
CA ALA A 205 10.29 -2.21 -16.45
C ALA A 205 10.97 -3.38 -17.18
N LEU A 206 11.84 -4.11 -16.47
CA LEU A 206 12.76 -5.10 -17.04
C LEU A 206 12.07 -6.17 -17.90
N TYR A 207 10.82 -6.51 -17.56
CA TYR A 207 10.05 -7.54 -18.26
C TYR A 207 9.33 -7.01 -19.50
N ILE A 208 9.29 -5.69 -19.71
CA ILE A 208 8.83 -5.06 -20.95
C ILE A 208 10.03 -4.71 -21.84
N GLU A 209 11.09 -4.16 -21.25
CA GLU A 209 12.30 -3.73 -21.97
C GLU A 209 12.96 -4.89 -22.73
N ASN A 210 12.85 -6.12 -22.22
CA ASN A 210 13.45 -7.32 -22.80
C ASN A 210 12.40 -8.29 -23.39
N LEU A 211 11.27 -7.78 -23.88
CA LEU A 211 10.27 -8.62 -24.56
C LEU A 211 10.83 -9.16 -25.89
N PRO A 212 10.64 -10.45 -26.20
CA PRO A 212 10.93 -10.97 -27.53
C PRO A 212 9.94 -10.36 -28.53
N ALA A 213 10.27 -10.34 -29.83
CA ALA A 213 9.34 -9.80 -30.84
C ALA A 213 8.01 -10.56 -30.88
N ASN A 214 8.08 -11.88 -30.68
CA ASN A 214 6.93 -12.77 -30.61
C ASN A 214 7.06 -13.72 -29.44
N ILE A 215 5.92 -14.19 -28.95
CA ILE A 215 5.81 -15.27 -27.97
C ILE A 215 5.02 -16.44 -28.55
N THR A 216 5.36 -17.64 -28.11
CA THR A 216 4.62 -18.87 -28.39
C THR A 216 3.56 -19.09 -27.31
N VAL A 217 2.30 -19.27 -27.70
CA VAL A 217 1.18 -19.45 -26.76
C VAL A 217 0.50 -20.78 -27.03
N SER A 218 0.25 -21.57 -25.98
CA SER A 218 -0.50 -22.83 -26.08
C SER A 218 -1.99 -22.56 -26.27
N LYS A 219 -2.59 -23.16 -27.30
CA LYS A 219 -4.03 -23.07 -27.60
C LYS A 219 -4.96 -23.38 -26.41
N PRO A 220 -4.68 -24.37 -25.54
CA PRO A 220 -5.51 -24.63 -24.37
C PRO A 220 -5.69 -23.42 -23.45
N LEU A 221 -4.75 -22.46 -23.42
CA LEU A 221 -4.90 -21.22 -22.65
C LEU A 221 -6.14 -20.42 -23.05
N LEU A 222 -6.56 -20.50 -24.32
CA LEU A 222 -7.73 -19.83 -24.86
C LEU A 222 -8.98 -20.73 -24.86
N THR A 223 -8.82 -22.01 -25.16
CA THR A 223 -9.95 -22.92 -25.37
C THR A 223 -10.43 -23.62 -24.10
N ASP A 224 -9.59 -23.76 -23.07
CA ASP A 224 -10.03 -24.32 -21.79
C ASP A 224 -10.57 -23.20 -20.88
N LYS A 225 -11.80 -23.38 -20.41
CA LYS A 225 -12.51 -22.43 -19.55
C LYS A 225 -11.80 -22.12 -18.24
N ILE A 226 -10.83 -22.93 -17.78
CA ILE A 226 -10.15 -22.73 -16.49
C ILE A 226 -9.03 -21.68 -16.51
N TYR A 227 -8.51 -21.33 -17.70
CA TYR A 227 -7.38 -20.42 -17.87
C TYR A 227 -7.80 -18.98 -18.19
N LEU A 228 -7.45 -18.45 -19.37
CA LEU A 228 -7.73 -17.08 -19.74
C LEU A 228 -9.24 -16.75 -19.75
N PRO A 229 -10.15 -17.61 -20.26
CA PRO A 229 -11.59 -17.37 -20.17
C PRO A 229 -12.06 -17.11 -18.73
N ARG A 230 -11.54 -17.87 -17.76
CA ARG A 230 -11.84 -17.67 -16.33
C ARG A 230 -11.38 -16.31 -15.82
N MET A 231 -10.22 -15.82 -16.28
CA MET A 231 -9.72 -14.49 -15.93
C MET A 231 -10.63 -13.39 -16.48
N LEU A 232 -11.16 -13.56 -17.69
CA LEU A 232 -12.15 -12.64 -18.26
C LEU A 232 -13.43 -12.58 -17.42
N THR A 233 -14.00 -13.73 -17.08
CA THR A 233 -15.22 -13.79 -16.26
C THR A 233 -15.02 -13.15 -14.89
N ARG A 234 -13.82 -13.28 -14.30
CA ARG A 234 -13.47 -12.69 -13.00
C ARG A 234 -12.95 -11.26 -13.07
N GLN A 235 -12.84 -10.68 -14.26
CA GLN A 235 -12.25 -9.36 -14.48
C GLN A 235 -10.81 -9.25 -13.94
N ASP A 236 -10.03 -10.33 -14.00
CA ASP A 236 -8.70 -10.44 -13.40
C ASP A 236 -7.58 -10.07 -14.39
N SER A 237 -7.62 -8.83 -14.88
CA SER A 237 -6.68 -8.32 -15.89
C SER A 237 -5.22 -8.43 -15.45
N ARG A 238 -4.94 -8.14 -14.17
CA ARG A 238 -3.58 -8.18 -13.62
C ARG A 238 -2.99 -9.58 -13.65
N SER A 239 -3.80 -10.62 -13.39
CA SER A 239 -3.31 -12.00 -13.45
C SER A 239 -3.02 -12.42 -14.89
N MET A 240 -3.88 -12.03 -15.85
CA MET A 240 -3.61 -12.26 -17.28
C MET A 240 -2.31 -11.58 -17.72
N ASP A 241 -2.15 -10.30 -17.41
CA ASP A 241 -0.97 -9.53 -17.78
C ASP A 241 0.31 -10.10 -17.15
N LEU A 242 0.25 -10.48 -15.87
CA LEU A 242 1.37 -11.11 -15.18
C LEU A 242 1.75 -12.45 -15.82
N TYR A 243 0.76 -13.29 -16.15
CA TYR A 243 1.05 -14.58 -16.78
C TYR A 243 1.70 -14.41 -18.16
N LEU A 244 1.20 -13.50 -18.99
CA LEU A 244 1.78 -13.22 -20.30
C LEU A 244 3.22 -12.68 -20.20
N LEU A 245 3.52 -11.83 -19.21
CA LEU A 245 4.88 -11.36 -18.95
C LEU A 245 5.80 -12.50 -18.49
N LEU A 246 5.33 -13.38 -17.61
CA LEU A 246 6.11 -14.56 -17.16
C LEU A 246 6.38 -15.51 -18.33
N LEU A 247 5.38 -15.76 -19.18
CA LEU A 247 5.51 -16.58 -20.38
C LEU A 247 6.54 -15.99 -21.35
N ALA A 248 6.47 -14.69 -21.63
CA ALA A 248 7.42 -14.00 -22.48
C ALA A 248 8.84 -14.07 -21.93
N HIS A 249 9.01 -13.79 -20.64
CA HIS A 249 10.31 -13.85 -19.98
C HIS A 249 10.91 -15.25 -19.99
N SER A 250 10.11 -16.29 -19.69
CA SER A 250 10.51 -17.69 -19.76
C SER A 250 11.09 -18.07 -21.12
N GLN A 251 10.46 -17.59 -22.20
CA GLN A 251 10.91 -17.84 -23.57
C GLN A 251 12.20 -17.08 -23.91
N THR A 252 12.33 -15.83 -23.45
CA THR A 252 13.57 -15.05 -23.61
C THR A 252 14.77 -15.72 -22.96
N ILE A 253 14.61 -16.28 -21.75
CA ILE A 253 15.71 -16.91 -21.01
C ILE A 253 15.87 -18.41 -21.31
N GLY A 254 14.93 -19.02 -22.04
CA GLY A 254 14.91 -20.45 -22.36
C GLY A 254 14.74 -21.37 -21.15
N ARG A 255 14.00 -20.94 -20.12
CA ARG A 255 13.78 -21.71 -18.87
C ARG A 255 12.36 -21.58 -18.39
N GLU A 256 11.77 -22.69 -17.95
CA GLU A 256 10.42 -22.71 -17.36
C GLU A 256 10.40 -22.18 -15.92
N GLY A 257 11.51 -22.29 -15.18
CA GLY A 257 11.68 -21.83 -13.80
C GLY A 257 12.77 -20.79 -13.61
N PHE A 258 12.46 -19.70 -12.89
CA PHE A 258 13.36 -18.56 -12.68
C PHE A 258 12.96 -17.71 -11.46
N PHE A 259 13.90 -16.90 -10.98
CA PHE A 259 13.63 -15.86 -9.99
C PHE A 259 13.04 -14.62 -10.65
N ILE A 260 12.09 -13.98 -9.97
CA ILE A 260 11.51 -12.70 -10.40
C ILE A 260 11.79 -11.58 -9.40
N ASP A 261 12.41 -10.51 -9.89
CA ASP A 261 12.41 -9.22 -9.22
C ASP A 261 10.97 -8.69 -9.16
N MET A 262 10.47 -8.54 -7.93
CA MET A 262 9.06 -8.26 -7.67
C MET A 262 8.70 -6.81 -7.98
N GLU A 263 9.62 -5.88 -7.74
CA GLU A 263 9.44 -4.47 -7.99
C GLU A 263 9.53 -4.14 -9.48
N ALA A 264 10.51 -4.71 -10.19
CA ALA A 264 10.60 -4.61 -11.64
C ALA A 264 9.39 -5.25 -12.33
N MET A 265 8.86 -6.35 -11.79
CA MET A 265 7.61 -6.95 -12.29
C MET A 265 6.42 -6.03 -12.05
N ALA A 266 6.35 -5.37 -10.90
CA ALA A 266 5.29 -4.41 -10.58
C ALA A 266 5.32 -3.21 -11.54
N THR A 267 6.49 -2.62 -11.81
CA THR A 267 6.63 -1.57 -12.83
C THR A 267 6.22 -2.09 -14.20
N SER A 268 6.61 -3.32 -14.55
CA SER A 268 6.25 -3.95 -15.82
C SER A 268 4.74 -4.22 -15.96
N LEU A 269 4.00 -4.29 -14.85
CA LEU A 269 2.54 -4.37 -14.84
C LEU A 269 1.86 -2.98 -14.88
N GLY A 270 2.63 -1.90 -15.00
CA GLY A 270 2.13 -0.53 -15.00
C GLY A 270 1.61 -0.06 -13.64
N MET A 271 2.15 -0.61 -12.53
CA MET A 271 1.82 -0.09 -11.20
C MET A 271 2.46 1.29 -10.99
N PRO A 272 1.81 2.22 -10.26
CA PRO A 272 2.32 3.58 -10.07
C PRO A 272 3.68 3.58 -9.35
N ALA A 273 4.64 4.35 -9.89
CA ALA A 273 5.95 4.55 -9.25
C ALA A 273 5.86 5.27 -7.89
N SER A 274 4.72 5.89 -7.57
CA SER A 274 4.43 6.50 -6.27
C SER A 274 4.14 5.48 -5.17
N TRP A 275 3.87 4.21 -5.52
CA TRP A 275 3.64 3.16 -4.52
C TRP A 275 4.95 2.74 -3.87
N SER A 276 4.89 2.41 -2.57
CA SER A 276 6.04 1.85 -1.86
C SER A 276 6.42 0.48 -2.43
N ASP A 277 7.70 0.10 -2.33
CA ASP A 277 8.17 -1.24 -2.72
C ASP A 277 7.33 -2.35 -2.06
N SER A 278 6.94 -2.14 -0.80
CA SER A 278 6.07 -3.08 -0.07
C SER A 278 4.69 -3.19 -0.72
N ALA A 279 4.08 -2.09 -1.13
CA ALA A 279 2.81 -2.09 -1.84
C ALA A 279 2.93 -2.76 -3.23
N LEU A 280 3.98 -2.45 -4.00
CA LEU A 280 4.29 -3.07 -5.29
C LEU A 280 4.43 -4.59 -5.14
N ARG A 281 5.31 -5.04 -4.24
CA ARG A 281 5.53 -6.46 -3.93
C ARG A 281 4.25 -7.14 -3.51
N ARG A 282 3.45 -6.53 -2.61
CA ARG A 282 2.18 -7.10 -2.12
C ARG A 282 1.20 -7.39 -3.26
N GLN A 283 1.10 -6.48 -4.24
CA GLN A 283 0.20 -6.66 -5.38
C GLN A 283 0.69 -7.76 -6.33
N VAL A 284 2.01 -7.85 -6.57
CA VAL A 284 2.59 -8.94 -7.37
C VAL A 284 2.42 -10.29 -6.67
N ILE A 285 2.70 -10.38 -5.36
CA ILE A 285 2.46 -11.60 -4.56
C ILE A 285 1.01 -12.06 -4.67
N ARG A 286 0.05 -11.12 -4.57
CA ARG A 286 -1.38 -11.43 -4.68
C ARG A 286 -1.72 -12.04 -6.04
N SER A 287 -1.17 -11.49 -7.13
CA SER A 287 -1.39 -12.03 -8.48
C SER A 287 -0.69 -13.37 -8.69
N LEU A 288 0.53 -13.58 -8.17
CA LEU A 288 1.21 -14.88 -8.24
C LEU A 288 0.44 -15.97 -7.49
N LYS A 289 -0.07 -15.66 -6.29
CA LYS A 289 -0.94 -16.58 -5.53
C LYS A 289 -2.19 -16.95 -6.34
N LYS A 290 -2.84 -16.00 -7.00
CA LYS A 290 -3.98 -16.29 -7.88
C LYS A 290 -3.59 -17.19 -9.06
N LEU A 291 -2.46 -16.91 -9.73
CA LEU A 291 -1.98 -17.73 -10.84
C LEU A 291 -1.72 -19.17 -10.43
N LYS A 292 -1.18 -19.39 -9.23
CA LYS A 292 -0.98 -20.72 -8.66
C LYS A 292 -2.31 -21.37 -8.22
N ASP A 293 -3.05 -20.70 -7.35
CA ASP A 293 -4.12 -21.33 -6.57
C ASP A 293 -5.47 -21.35 -7.34
N ASN A 294 -5.73 -20.35 -8.20
CA ASN A 294 -7.00 -20.24 -8.92
C ASN A 294 -6.92 -20.68 -10.39
N TYR A 295 -5.76 -20.50 -11.02
CA TYR A 295 -5.57 -20.75 -12.45
C TYR A 295 -4.63 -21.92 -12.74
N HIS A 296 -3.88 -22.40 -11.74
CA HIS A 296 -2.95 -23.53 -11.85
C HIS A 296 -1.93 -23.39 -13.00
N LEU A 297 -1.52 -22.15 -13.28
CA LEU A 297 -0.62 -21.82 -14.38
C LEU A 297 0.85 -21.78 -13.96
N ILE A 298 1.13 -21.65 -12.66
CA ILE A 298 2.49 -21.55 -12.12
C ILE A 298 2.62 -22.29 -10.80
N ASN A 299 3.84 -22.73 -10.50
CA ASN A 299 4.33 -22.96 -9.16
C ASN A 299 5.07 -21.71 -8.67
N VAL A 300 4.95 -21.36 -7.39
CA VAL A 300 5.67 -20.23 -6.81
C VAL A 300 6.16 -20.53 -5.39
N ARG A 301 7.39 -20.10 -5.10
CA ARG A 301 7.99 -20.12 -3.75
C ARG A 301 8.43 -18.70 -3.37
N PHE A 302 8.00 -18.26 -2.19
CA PHE A 302 8.34 -16.95 -1.65
C PHE A 302 9.44 -17.07 -0.59
N PHE A 303 10.37 -16.13 -0.60
CA PHE A 303 11.49 -16.08 0.34
C PHE A 303 11.45 -14.78 1.14
N HIS A 304 11.80 -14.84 2.42
CA HIS A 304 11.65 -13.72 3.37
C HIS A 304 12.50 -12.47 3.06
N SER A 305 13.47 -12.57 2.14
CA SER A 305 14.37 -11.47 1.78
C SER A 305 14.84 -11.49 0.31
N LYS A 306 14.19 -12.30 -0.55
CA LYS A 306 14.61 -12.49 -1.95
C LYS A 306 13.43 -12.43 -2.91
N ASP A 307 13.78 -12.42 -4.19
CA ASP A 307 12.90 -12.62 -5.34
C ASP A 307 12.08 -13.89 -5.20
N ALA A 308 10.85 -13.89 -5.74
CA ALA A 308 10.05 -15.09 -5.76
C ALA A 308 10.60 -16.05 -6.82
N TRP A 309 10.72 -17.34 -6.51
CA TRP A 309 10.96 -18.36 -7.53
C TRP A 309 9.62 -18.74 -8.16
N VAL A 310 9.52 -18.60 -9.47
CA VAL A 310 8.35 -18.97 -10.26
C VAL A 310 8.75 -20.05 -11.26
N GLU A 311 7.85 -21.00 -11.47
CA GLU A 311 7.98 -22.04 -12.49
C GLU A 311 6.66 -22.16 -13.24
N LEU A 312 6.70 -22.04 -14.56
CA LEU A 312 5.51 -22.19 -15.40
C LEU A 312 5.06 -23.65 -15.43
N VAL A 313 3.76 -23.88 -15.29
CA VAL A 313 3.19 -25.21 -15.48
C VAL A 313 3.14 -25.49 -16.98
N HIS A 314 3.69 -26.63 -17.40
CA HIS A 314 3.66 -27.06 -18.79
C HIS A 314 2.21 -27.35 -19.23
N ILE A 315 1.77 -26.70 -20.31
CA ILE A 315 0.44 -26.90 -20.91
C ILE A 315 0.62 -27.59 -22.27
N PRO A 316 -0.10 -28.71 -22.53
CA PRO A 316 0.09 -29.57 -23.70
C PRO A 316 0.12 -28.85 -25.06
N ALA A 317 0.84 -29.48 -25.99
CA ALA A 317 1.21 -28.96 -27.30
C ALA A 317 0.04 -28.80 -28.30
N ASP A 318 -0.17 -27.55 -28.71
CA ASP A 318 -0.73 -27.05 -29.98
C ASP A 318 -0.56 -25.53 -29.85
N THR A 319 0.53 -24.99 -30.39
CA THR A 319 0.98 -23.63 -30.10
C THR A 319 0.89 -22.73 -31.32
N PHE A 320 0.58 -21.47 -31.10
CA PHE A 320 0.61 -20.44 -32.13
C PHE A 320 1.52 -19.30 -31.70
N ILE A 321 2.02 -18.54 -32.68
CA ILE A 321 2.95 -17.42 -32.45
C ILE A 321 2.14 -16.13 -32.45
N VAL A 322 2.35 -15.28 -31.44
CA VAL A 322 1.70 -13.97 -31.34
C VAL A 322 2.73 -12.88 -31.05
N SER A 323 2.49 -11.68 -31.59
CA SER A 323 3.34 -10.51 -31.31
C SER A 323 3.28 -10.11 -29.84
N SER A 324 4.43 -9.81 -29.24
CA SER A 324 4.53 -9.38 -27.84
C SER A 324 3.99 -7.96 -27.60
N GLU A 325 3.63 -7.22 -28.66
CA GLU A 325 3.00 -5.88 -28.53
C GLU A 325 1.71 -5.92 -27.71
N ILE A 326 1.00 -7.06 -27.71
CA ILE A 326 -0.23 -7.23 -26.91
C ILE A 326 0.02 -7.15 -25.39
N ILE A 327 1.27 -7.32 -24.96
CA ILE A 327 1.67 -7.36 -23.54
C ILE A 327 2.03 -5.96 -23.04
N LYS A 328 2.53 -5.07 -23.92
CA LYS A 328 3.07 -3.77 -23.53
C LYS A 328 1.97 -2.87 -22.97
N PRO A 329 2.09 -2.37 -21.72
CA PRO A 329 1.13 -1.44 -21.13
C PRO A 329 1.26 0.00 -21.63
N ASN A 330 2.36 0.34 -22.31
CA ASN A 330 2.82 1.72 -22.52
C ASN A 330 2.86 2.18 -23.99
N SER A 331 2.15 1.50 -24.90
CA SER A 331 1.70 2.20 -26.11
C SER A 331 0.67 3.24 -25.69
N GLU A 332 0.56 4.35 -26.40
CA GLU A 332 -0.28 5.53 -26.05
C GLU A 332 -1.76 5.21 -25.69
N LYS A 333 -2.22 3.97 -25.92
CA LYS A 333 -3.49 3.42 -25.48
C LYS A 333 -3.31 2.04 -24.84
N LYS A 334 -3.65 1.95 -23.55
CA LYS A 334 -3.68 0.70 -22.79
C LYS A 334 -4.64 -0.31 -23.43
N ILE A 335 -4.12 -1.42 -23.95
CA ILE A 335 -4.93 -2.52 -24.49
C ILE A 335 -5.71 -3.18 -23.33
N SER A 336 -7.03 -3.24 -23.43
CA SER A 336 -7.87 -3.85 -22.41
C SER A 336 -7.70 -5.38 -22.37
N MET A 337 -8.06 -6.01 -21.25
CA MET A 337 -8.03 -7.48 -21.12
C MET A 337 -8.89 -8.19 -22.18
N ARG A 338 -10.05 -7.62 -22.53
CA ARG A 338 -10.96 -8.19 -23.54
C ARG A 338 -10.39 -8.08 -24.95
N LEU A 339 -9.74 -6.96 -25.28
CA LEU A 339 -9.07 -6.78 -26.56
C LEU A 339 -7.83 -7.67 -26.67
N LYS A 340 -7.01 -7.79 -25.61
CA LYS A 340 -5.88 -8.75 -25.58
C LYS A 340 -6.35 -10.16 -25.88
N PHE A 341 -7.43 -10.60 -25.23
CA PHE A 341 -8.00 -11.92 -25.47
C PHE A 341 -8.50 -12.08 -26.91
N LEU A 342 -9.20 -11.07 -27.46
CA LEU A 342 -9.68 -11.10 -28.84
C LEU A 342 -8.52 -11.16 -29.84
N LEU A 343 -7.43 -10.42 -29.61
CA LEU A 343 -6.24 -10.46 -30.45
C LEU A 343 -5.57 -11.84 -30.42
N LEU A 344 -5.48 -12.48 -29.25
CA LEU A 344 -4.99 -13.85 -29.12
C LEU A 344 -5.89 -14.85 -29.89
N VAL A 345 -7.21 -14.71 -29.78
CA VAL A 345 -8.18 -15.52 -30.54
C VAL A 345 -8.03 -15.30 -32.04
N LYS A 346 -7.90 -14.05 -32.48
CA LYS A 346 -7.68 -13.69 -33.88
C LYS A 346 -6.45 -14.38 -34.44
N THR A 347 -5.30 -14.27 -33.75
CA THR A 347 -4.05 -14.90 -34.19
C THR A 347 -4.13 -16.43 -34.19
N LEU A 348 -4.82 -17.04 -33.24
CA LEU A 348 -5.07 -18.48 -33.24
C LEU A 348 -5.90 -18.91 -34.46
N LEU A 349 -6.99 -18.21 -34.77
CA LEU A 349 -7.84 -18.52 -35.93
C LEU A 349 -7.09 -18.34 -37.25
N GLU A 350 -6.32 -17.26 -37.39
CA GLU A 350 -5.48 -17.01 -38.57
C GLU A 350 -4.44 -18.11 -38.76
N SER A 351 -3.84 -18.62 -37.67
CA SER A 351 -2.92 -19.76 -37.74
C SER A 351 -3.58 -21.07 -38.19
N GLN A 352 -4.92 -21.15 -38.12
CA GLN A 352 -5.74 -22.26 -38.58
C GLN A 352 -6.39 -22.01 -39.95
N GLY A 353 -6.12 -20.86 -40.58
CA GLY A 353 -6.73 -20.47 -41.87
C GLY A 353 -8.17 -19.96 -41.76
N GLU A 354 -8.63 -19.60 -40.56
CA GLU A 354 -9.95 -19.03 -40.30
C GLU A 354 -9.88 -17.50 -40.16
N ASP A 355 -10.84 -16.77 -40.76
CA ASP A 355 -10.99 -15.32 -40.55
C ASP A 355 -11.96 -15.06 -39.39
N ILE A 356 -11.50 -14.35 -38.36
CA ILE A 356 -12.33 -13.99 -37.20
C ILE A 356 -13.59 -13.19 -37.57
N HIS A 357 -13.58 -12.43 -38.68
CA HIS A 357 -14.73 -11.64 -39.13
C HIS A 357 -15.79 -12.49 -39.84
N SER A 358 -15.46 -13.73 -40.21
CA SER A 358 -16.40 -14.69 -40.81
C SER A 358 -17.23 -15.46 -39.77
N ILE A 359 -16.85 -15.39 -38.50
CA ILE A 359 -17.48 -16.14 -37.40
C ILE A 359 -18.35 -15.19 -36.56
N SER A 360 -19.57 -15.61 -36.23
CA SER A 360 -20.46 -14.78 -35.42
C SER A 360 -19.90 -14.56 -34.00
N SER A 361 -20.17 -13.41 -33.39
CA SER A 361 -19.75 -13.15 -32.00
C SER A 361 -20.30 -14.18 -31.01
N GLN A 362 -21.44 -14.80 -31.30
CA GLN A 362 -22.02 -15.85 -30.46
C GLN A 362 -21.22 -17.15 -30.58
N ASP A 363 -20.79 -17.53 -31.79
CA ASP A 363 -20.02 -18.75 -32.01
C ASP A 363 -18.60 -18.63 -31.44
N ILE A 364 -17.96 -17.46 -31.58
CA ILE A 364 -16.68 -17.17 -30.90
C ILE A 364 -16.87 -17.29 -29.38
N ALA A 365 -17.93 -16.67 -28.83
CA ALA A 365 -18.21 -16.72 -27.41
C ALA A 365 -18.40 -18.15 -26.90
N ASN A 366 -19.12 -18.98 -27.65
CA ASN A 366 -19.33 -20.39 -27.34
C ASN A 366 -18.03 -21.20 -27.42
N ARG A 367 -17.23 -21.02 -28.49
CA ARG A 367 -15.97 -21.74 -28.74
C ARG A 367 -14.90 -21.46 -27.68
N PHE A 368 -14.88 -20.25 -27.12
CA PHE A 368 -13.86 -19.81 -26.15
C PHE A 368 -14.40 -19.59 -24.74
N HIS A 369 -15.61 -20.07 -24.44
CA HIS A 369 -16.23 -20.04 -23.11
C HIS A 369 -16.29 -18.65 -22.45
N ILE A 370 -16.67 -17.64 -23.23
CA ILE A 370 -16.81 -16.25 -22.77
C ILE A 370 -18.18 -15.68 -23.12
N HIS A 371 -18.55 -14.56 -22.50
CA HIS A 371 -19.85 -13.95 -22.76
C HIS A 371 -19.86 -13.22 -24.12
N ARG A 372 -20.96 -13.33 -24.89
CA ARG A 372 -21.10 -12.66 -26.20
C ARG A 372 -20.82 -11.16 -26.11
N THR A 373 -21.32 -10.49 -25.07
CA THR A 373 -21.08 -9.05 -24.88
C THR A 373 -19.60 -8.72 -24.73
N THR A 374 -18.80 -9.57 -24.08
CA THR A 374 -17.36 -9.39 -23.96
C THR A 374 -16.68 -9.39 -25.33
N ILE A 375 -17.07 -10.29 -26.23
CA ILE A 375 -16.60 -10.32 -27.62
C ILE A 375 -17.05 -9.09 -28.39
N SER A 376 -18.34 -8.73 -28.31
CA SER A 376 -18.87 -7.56 -29.03
C SER A 376 -18.19 -6.26 -28.60
N GLU A 377 -17.93 -6.06 -27.31
CA GLU A 377 -17.17 -4.90 -26.82
C GLU A 377 -15.71 -4.95 -27.26
N ALA A 378 -15.07 -6.12 -27.27
CA ALA A 378 -13.69 -6.24 -27.76
C ALA A 378 -13.57 -5.91 -29.26
N PHE A 379 -14.56 -6.27 -30.09
CA PHE A 379 -14.58 -5.88 -31.51
C PHE A 379 -14.73 -4.37 -31.71
N LYS A 380 -15.53 -3.69 -30.87
CA LYS A 380 -15.62 -2.22 -30.89
C LYS A 380 -14.26 -1.59 -30.59
N GLU A 381 -13.58 -2.08 -29.56
CA GLU A 381 -12.22 -1.62 -29.24
C GLU A 381 -11.21 -1.91 -30.34
N LEU A 382 -11.31 -3.07 -31.02
CA LEU A 382 -10.44 -3.41 -32.15
C LEU A 382 -10.59 -2.41 -33.30
N LEU A 383 -11.83 -2.00 -33.61
CA LEU A 383 -12.12 -0.98 -34.64
C LEU A 383 -11.56 0.40 -34.25
N GLU A 384 -11.61 0.76 -32.97
CA GLU A 384 -11.01 2.00 -32.47
C GLU A 384 -9.48 1.93 -32.48
N TRP A 385 -8.91 0.77 -32.16
CA TRP A 385 -7.47 0.55 -32.13
C TRP A 385 -6.86 0.61 -33.55
N GLY A 386 -7.48 -0.05 -34.54
CA GLY A 386 -7.00 -0.07 -35.93
C GLY A 386 -7.23 1.23 -36.72
N LYS A 387 -7.98 2.20 -36.20
CA LYS A 387 -8.10 3.54 -36.81
C LYS A 387 -6.98 4.51 -36.39
N ASN A 388 -6.20 4.14 -35.37
CA ASN A 388 -5.24 5.01 -34.71
C ASN A 388 -3.80 4.46 -34.75
N ASN A 389 -3.61 3.30 -35.39
CA ASN A 389 -2.34 2.69 -35.78
C ASN A 389 -2.37 2.50 -37.30
#